data_AF-A0A396Q6C0-F1
#
_entry.id   AF-A0A396Q6C0-F1
#
_cell.length_a   1.000
_cell.length_b   1.000
_cell.length_c   1.000
_cell.angle_alpha   90.00
_cell.angle_beta   90.00
_cell.angle_gamma   90.00
#
_symmetry.space_group_name_H-M   'P 1'
#
loop_
_entity.id
_entity.type
_entity.pdbx_description
1 polymer ?
#
loop_
_entity_poly.entity_id
_entity_poly.type
_entity_poly.pdbx_seq_one_letter_code
_entity_poly.pdbx_strand_id
1 'polypeptide(L)'
;MIAELYHKTVSVLEDELTGNFFGTMRYMPFQRGLGWIFRHYTVSRDPEVMRILNTLTDDAFTLEFWKRSENGLVEIDGFIPFSDVGIGIEVKYRSGLSGEDQLEKEALVLQNEWCRKKEKILLLVADAEESKQIYAENCTKPVFQNVHLAYLSWQDILLGLDQLPVVTPYGKTMIGDLKQLLTEKGFVAFDGFTWSKTEVEETLYYDFG
;
A
#
# COMPACT_ATOMS: atom_id res chain seq x y z
N MET A 1 18.65 -0.75 -23.03
CA MET A 1 17.40 -0.70 -23.81
C MET A 1 16.29 -0.66 -22.79
N ILE A 2 15.83 0.54 -22.44
CA ILE A 2 14.75 0.73 -21.45
C ILE A 2 13.47 0.74 -22.27
N ALA A 3 12.53 -0.14 -21.92
CA ALA A 3 11.23 -0.17 -22.56
C ALA A 3 10.48 1.10 -22.16
N GLU A 4 10.35 2.05 -23.09
CA GLU A 4 9.36 3.12 -23.00
C GLU A 4 7.97 2.46 -22.89
N LEU A 5 7.29 2.69 -21.78
CA LEU A 5 5.88 2.33 -21.61
C LEU A 5 5.04 3.25 -22.49
N TYR A 6 4.97 2.96 -23.79
CA TYR A 6 4.03 3.63 -24.68
C TYR A 6 2.60 3.30 -24.29
N HIS A 7 1.79 4.36 -24.19
CA HIS A 7 0.33 4.40 -24.01
C HIS A 7 -0.39 3.12 -24.48
N LYS A 8 -0.61 2.20 -23.55
CA LYS A 8 -1.68 1.20 -23.61
C LYS A 8 -2.76 1.66 -22.63
N THR A 9 -4.02 1.40 -22.98
CA THR A 9 -5.17 1.53 -22.08
C THR A 9 -4.78 1.23 -20.63
N VAL A 10 -5.03 2.17 -19.71
CA VAL A 10 -4.69 2.00 -18.29
C VAL A 10 -5.31 0.69 -17.83
N SER A 11 -4.45 -0.30 -17.55
CA SER A 11 -4.90 -1.62 -17.15
C SER A 11 -5.75 -1.50 -15.89
N VAL A 12 -6.78 -2.34 -15.79
CA VAL A 12 -7.66 -2.39 -14.63
C VAL A 12 -7.38 -3.60 -13.74
N LEU A 13 -6.35 -4.38 -14.07
CA LEU A 13 -6.00 -5.60 -13.35
C LEU A 13 -5.25 -5.28 -12.05
N GLU A 14 -5.71 -5.91 -10.97
CA GLU A 14 -5.11 -5.86 -9.64
C GLU A 14 -3.71 -6.45 -9.66
N ASP A 15 -3.54 -7.66 -10.19
CA ASP A 15 -2.25 -8.35 -10.30
C ASP A 15 -1.18 -7.53 -11.03
N GLU A 16 -1.57 -6.78 -12.07
CA GLU A 16 -0.66 -5.93 -12.81
C GLU A 16 -0.24 -4.72 -11.98
N LEU A 17 -1.17 -4.11 -11.23
CA LEU A 17 -0.84 -3.01 -10.31
C LEU A 17 0.10 -3.51 -9.20
N THR A 18 -0.23 -4.64 -8.57
CA THR A 18 0.58 -5.29 -7.53
C THR A 18 1.98 -5.60 -8.06
N GLY A 19 2.07 -6.28 -9.21
CA GLY A 19 3.33 -6.66 -9.83
C GLY A 19 4.18 -5.46 -10.23
N ASN A 20 3.59 -4.44 -10.88
CA ASN A 20 4.31 -3.25 -11.31
C ASN A 20 4.81 -2.41 -10.13
N PHE A 21 3.97 -2.20 -9.11
CA PHE A 21 4.34 -1.38 -7.96
C PHE A 21 5.39 -2.10 -7.11
N PHE A 22 5.02 -3.22 -6.50
CA PHE A 22 5.90 -3.91 -5.56
C PHE A 22 7.10 -4.56 -6.27
N GLY A 23 6.94 -4.98 -7.52
CA GLY A 23 8.00 -5.53 -8.34
C GLY A 23 9.04 -4.48 -8.77
N THR A 24 8.67 -3.20 -8.79
CA THR A 24 9.64 -2.10 -8.91
C THR A 24 10.28 -1.80 -7.55
N MET A 25 9.47 -1.67 -6.50
CA MET A 25 9.94 -1.31 -5.15
C MET A 25 10.97 -2.31 -4.57
N ARG A 26 10.94 -3.59 -4.96
CA ARG A 26 11.94 -4.62 -4.55
C ARG A 26 13.38 -4.29 -4.92
N TYR A 27 13.61 -3.38 -5.87
CA TYR A 27 14.96 -2.98 -6.29
C TYR A 27 15.49 -1.78 -5.50
N MET A 28 14.72 -1.27 -4.53
CA MET A 28 15.17 -0.23 -3.61
C MET A 28 15.47 -0.83 -2.22
N PRO A 29 16.42 -0.26 -1.47
CA PRO A 29 16.63 -0.64 -0.08
C PRO A 29 15.34 -0.44 0.73
N PHE A 30 14.93 -1.45 1.50
CA PHE A 30 13.66 -1.43 2.21
C PHE A 30 13.50 -0.17 3.07
N GLN A 31 14.54 0.24 3.80
CA GLN A 31 14.49 1.39 4.70
C GLN A 31 14.19 2.71 3.99
N ARG A 32 14.58 2.84 2.72
CA ARG A 32 14.46 4.06 1.90
C ARG A 32 13.39 3.93 0.82
N GLY A 33 12.67 2.80 0.79
CA GLY A 33 11.59 2.48 -0.13
C GLY A 33 10.34 2.08 0.66
N LEU A 34 9.91 0.82 0.53
CA LEU A 34 8.67 0.33 1.16
C LEU A 34 8.64 0.54 2.67
N GLY A 35 9.73 0.25 3.37
CA GLY A 35 9.81 0.43 4.82
C GLY A 35 9.64 1.88 5.24
N TRP A 36 10.09 2.83 4.43
CA TRP A 36 9.83 4.25 4.68
C TRP A 36 8.33 4.55 4.55
N ILE A 37 7.69 4.10 3.47
CA ILE A 37 6.24 4.30 3.26
C ILE A 37 5.44 3.67 4.40
N PHE A 38 5.73 2.41 4.73
CA PHE A 38 5.01 1.68 5.78
C PHE A 38 5.08 2.41 7.12
N ARG A 39 6.25 2.94 7.52
CA ARG A 39 6.39 3.66 8.79
C ARG A 39 5.67 5.00 8.86
N HIS A 40 5.40 5.65 7.73
CA HIS A 40 4.84 7.00 7.73
C HIS A 40 3.36 7.01 7.39
N TYR A 41 2.88 5.99 6.69
CA TYR A 41 1.54 5.99 6.09
C TYR A 41 0.68 4.78 6.45
N THR A 42 1.24 3.73 7.05
CA THR A 42 0.41 2.61 7.52
C THR A 42 -0.47 3.04 8.68
N VAL A 43 -1.74 2.67 8.62
CA VAL A 43 -2.74 2.96 9.66
C VAL A 43 -3.19 1.67 10.32
N SER A 44 -3.23 1.68 11.65
CA SER A 44 -3.85 0.64 12.46
C SER A 44 -4.32 1.20 13.81
N ARG A 45 -5.36 0.59 14.38
CA ARG A 45 -5.79 0.75 15.77
C ARG A 45 -4.88 0.00 16.73
N ASP A 46 -4.12 -0.97 16.24
CA ASP A 46 -3.15 -1.70 17.04
C ASP A 46 -1.82 -0.94 17.06
N PRO A 47 -1.40 -0.36 18.21
CA PRO A 47 -0.15 0.38 18.31
C PRO A 47 1.09 -0.50 18.08
N GLU A 48 0.98 -1.82 18.22
CA GLU A 48 2.09 -2.74 17.98
C GLU A 48 2.53 -2.75 16.51
N VAL A 49 1.63 -2.47 15.56
CA VAL A 49 1.98 -2.35 14.14
C VAL A 49 3.11 -1.34 13.94
N MET A 50 2.95 -0.14 14.50
CA MET A 50 3.97 0.91 14.36
C MET A 50 5.24 0.58 15.13
N ARG A 51 5.13 -0.08 16.29
CA ARG A 51 6.31 -0.57 17.01
C ARG A 51 7.10 -1.56 16.14
N ILE A 52 6.43 -2.54 15.57
CA ILE A 52 7.04 -3.56 14.71
C ILE A 52 7.69 -2.92 13.48
N LEU A 53 6.97 -2.09 12.73
CA LEU A 53 7.49 -1.44 11.51
C LEU A 53 8.72 -0.55 11.80
N ASN A 54 8.77 0.10 12.96
CA ASN A 54 9.92 0.90 13.38
C ASN A 54 11.14 0.05 13.80
N THR A 55 10.94 -1.21 14.20
CA THR A 55 12.05 -2.14 14.52
C THR A 55 12.67 -2.80 13.28
N LEU A 56 12.00 -2.76 12.13
CA LEU A 56 12.55 -3.31 10.88
C LEU A 56 13.66 -2.40 10.36
N THR A 57 14.92 -2.82 10.51
CA THR A 57 16.12 -2.06 10.10
C THR A 57 16.83 -2.65 8.88
N ASP A 58 16.44 -3.85 8.41
CA ASP A 58 17.06 -4.49 7.26
C ASP A 58 16.79 -3.70 5.98
N ASP A 59 17.83 -3.48 5.17
CA ASP A 59 17.73 -2.87 3.84
C ASP A 59 17.47 -3.92 2.75
N ALA A 60 18.04 -5.11 2.93
CA ALA A 60 17.80 -6.24 2.06
C ALA A 60 16.52 -6.97 2.49
N PHE A 61 15.64 -7.22 1.54
CA PHE A 61 14.41 -7.99 1.78
C PHE A 61 14.06 -8.79 0.53
N THR A 62 13.26 -9.83 0.73
CA THR A 62 12.65 -10.60 -0.35
C THR A 62 11.17 -10.34 -0.37
N LEU A 63 10.58 -10.31 -1.56
CA LEU A 63 9.14 -10.26 -1.76
C LEU A 63 8.73 -11.48 -2.58
N GLU A 64 7.88 -12.31 -1.99
CA GLU A 64 7.28 -13.49 -2.62
C GLU A 64 5.89 -13.10 -3.11
N PHE A 65 5.66 -13.15 -4.42
CA PHE A 65 4.36 -12.87 -5.04
C PHE A 65 3.49 -14.12 -5.11
N TRP A 66 2.18 -13.94 -4.96
CA TRP A 66 1.18 -15.00 -5.16
C TRP A 66 1.50 -16.25 -4.34
N LYS A 67 1.88 -16.04 -3.07
CA LYS A 67 2.30 -17.14 -2.19
C LYS A 67 1.06 -17.92 -1.76
N ARG A 68 1.06 -19.22 -2.04
CA ARG A 68 -0.04 -20.12 -1.71
C ARG A 68 0.16 -20.83 -0.38
N SER A 69 -0.94 -21.10 0.32
CA SER A 69 -0.98 -22.00 1.48
C SER A 69 -0.57 -23.42 1.08
N GLU A 70 -0.21 -24.24 2.06
CA GLU A 70 0.18 -25.64 1.85
C GLU A 70 -0.91 -26.45 1.11
N ASN A 71 -2.19 -26.14 1.37
CA ASN A 71 -3.34 -26.78 0.71
C ASN A 71 -3.77 -26.10 -0.61
N GLY A 72 -3.16 -24.97 -0.98
CA GLY A 72 -3.45 -24.22 -2.21
C GLY A 72 -4.79 -23.49 -2.25
N LEU A 73 -5.51 -23.37 -1.13
CA LEU A 73 -6.83 -22.73 -1.05
C LEU A 73 -6.77 -21.23 -0.75
N VAL A 74 -5.64 -20.74 -0.28
CA VAL A 74 -5.41 -19.33 0.02
C VAL A 74 -4.16 -18.89 -0.72
N GLU A 75 -4.24 -17.74 -1.38
CA GLU A 75 -3.14 -17.08 -2.05
C GLU A 75 -3.11 -15.65 -1.53
N ILE A 76 -1.92 -15.15 -1.19
CA ILE A 76 -1.72 -13.74 -0.80
C ILE A 76 -0.91 -13.04 -1.88
N ASP A 77 -1.22 -11.76 -2.11
CA ASP A 77 -0.65 -11.01 -3.22
C ASP A 77 0.86 -10.79 -3.08
N GLY A 78 1.31 -10.52 -1.85
CA GLY A 78 2.71 -10.39 -1.51
C GLY A 78 3.03 -10.89 -0.11
N PHE A 79 4.23 -11.43 0.07
CA PHE A 79 4.75 -11.81 1.37
C PHE A 79 6.22 -11.41 1.55
N ILE A 80 6.52 -10.72 2.65
CA ILE A 80 7.87 -10.32 3.04
C ILE A 80 8.28 -11.07 4.32
N PRO A 81 9.16 -12.08 4.23
CA PRO A 81 9.62 -12.85 5.38
C PRO A 81 10.88 -12.23 6.01
N PHE A 82 10.72 -11.31 6.98
CA PHE A 82 11.85 -10.92 7.83
C PHE A 82 12.19 -12.00 8.86
N SER A 83 13.32 -11.81 9.53
CA SER A 83 13.84 -12.72 10.57
C SER A 83 12.81 -12.95 11.67
N ASP A 84 12.22 -11.87 12.19
CA ASP A 84 11.33 -11.89 13.37
C ASP A 84 9.88 -11.47 13.07
N VAL A 85 9.62 -11.03 11.83
CA VAL A 85 8.32 -10.51 11.39
C VAL A 85 8.00 -11.08 10.01
N GLY A 86 6.77 -11.53 9.79
CA GLY A 86 6.22 -11.70 8.44
C GLY A 86 5.23 -10.60 8.10
N ILE A 87 5.33 -10.03 6.90
CA ILE A 87 4.33 -9.08 6.40
C ILE A 87 3.63 -9.73 5.21
N GLY A 88 2.36 -10.08 5.38
CA GLY A 88 1.46 -10.39 4.27
C GLY A 88 0.88 -9.10 3.70
N ILE A 89 0.78 -9.02 2.38
CA ILE A 89 0.24 -7.87 1.65
C ILE A 89 -0.92 -8.37 0.83
N GLU A 90 -2.10 -7.81 1.08
CA GLU A 90 -3.32 -8.07 0.32
C GLU A 90 -3.73 -6.78 -0.36
N VAL A 91 -3.86 -6.78 -1.68
CA VAL A 91 -4.16 -5.62 -2.51
C VAL A 91 -5.62 -5.66 -2.94
N LYS A 92 -6.29 -4.51 -2.93
CA LYS A 92 -7.56 -4.26 -3.61
C LYS A 92 -7.40 -3.07 -4.54
N TYR A 93 -8.03 -3.14 -5.72
CA TYR A 93 -8.05 -2.02 -6.65
C TYR A 93 -9.45 -1.63 -7.11
N ARG A 94 -10.16 -2.54 -7.77
CA ARG A 94 -11.53 -2.31 -8.29
C ARG A 94 -12.48 -3.44 -7.94
N SER A 95 -11.98 -4.39 -7.18
CA SER A 95 -12.69 -5.49 -6.59
C SER A 95 -12.54 -5.32 -5.09
N GLY A 96 -13.66 -5.27 -4.38
CA GLY A 96 -13.66 -5.49 -2.94
C GLY A 96 -13.18 -6.91 -2.61
N LEU A 97 -13.34 -7.32 -1.36
CA LEU A 97 -12.93 -8.66 -0.95
C LEU A 97 -13.61 -9.75 -1.81
N SER A 98 -12.85 -10.79 -2.15
CA SER A 98 -13.33 -11.99 -2.85
C SER A 98 -14.27 -12.86 -1.99
N GLY A 99 -14.39 -12.53 -0.70
CA GLY A 99 -15.35 -13.07 0.25
C GLY A 99 -15.29 -12.35 1.61
N GLU A 100 -16.36 -12.45 2.40
CA GLU A 100 -16.48 -11.76 3.70
C GLU A 100 -15.41 -12.18 4.73
N ASP A 101 -14.85 -13.37 4.58
CA ASP A 101 -13.86 -13.99 5.46
C ASP A 101 -12.46 -14.08 4.86
N GLN A 102 -12.21 -13.41 3.71
CA GLN A 102 -10.94 -13.48 2.99
C GLN A 102 -9.75 -13.13 3.90
N LEU A 103 -9.78 -11.95 4.53
CA LEU A 103 -8.68 -11.48 5.39
C LEU A 103 -8.47 -12.41 6.60
N GLU A 104 -9.52 -13.08 7.08
CA GLU A 104 -9.39 -14.04 8.18
C GLU A 104 -8.64 -15.29 7.74
N LYS A 105 -8.94 -15.81 6.53
CA LYS A 105 -8.25 -16.95 5.95
C LYS A 105 -6.77 -16.67 5.74
N GLU A 106 -6.43 -15.51 5.18
CA GLU A 106 -5.05 -15.07 4.99
C GLU A 106 -4.32 -14.90 6.33
N ALA A 107 -4.96 -14.26 7.31
CA ALA A 107 -4.42 -14.11 8.65
C ALA A 107 -4.15 -15.47 9.32
N LEU A 108 -5.06 -16.44 9.18
CA LEU A 108 -4.86 -17.79 9.70
C LEU A 108 -3.71 -18.51 9.01
N VAL A 109 -3.49 -18.32 7.70
CA VAL A 109 -2.36 -18.91 6.99
C VAL A 109 -1.04 -18.27 7.42
N LEU A 110 -0.98 -16.93 7.57
CA LEU A 110 0.17 -16.24 8.17
C LEU A 110 0.48 -16.81 9.56
N GLN A 111 -0.54 -16.96 10.41
CA GLN A 111 -0.37 -17.47 11.77
C GLN A 111 0.10 -18.93 11.81
N ASN A 112 -0.54 -19.80 11.03
CA ASN A 112 -0.44 -21.25 11.19
C ASN A 112 0.54 -21.92 10.23
N GLU A 113 0.98 -21.26 9.17
CA GLU A 113 1.88 -21.84 8.17
C GLU A 113 3.17 -21.04 8.09
N TRP A 114 3.09 -19.74 7.77
CA TRP A 114 4.27 -18.97 7.36
C TRP A 114 4.99 -18.27 8.52
N CYS A 115 4.29 -17.91 9.60
CA CYS A 115 4.81 -17.10 10.71
C CYS A 115 4.46 -17.68 12.10
N ARG A 116 4.57 -19.01 12.26
CA ARG A 116 4.21 -19.72 13.51
C ARG A 116 4.86 -19.17 14.79
N LYS A 117 6.11 -18.67 14.71
CA LYS A 117 6.93 -18.24 15.85
C LYS A 117 7.44 -16.79 15.73
N LYS A 118 6.80 -16.00 14.86
CA LYS A 118 7.22 -14.64 14.51
C LYS A 118 6.04 -13.71 14.71
N GLU A 119 6.34 -12.42 14.86
CA GLU A 119 5.32 -11.37 14.70
C GLU A 119 4.79 -11.41 13.27
N LYS A 120 3.54 -10.98 13.09
CA LYS A 120 2.91 -11.03 11.77
C LYS A 120 1.96 -9.87 11.57
N ILE A 121 2.14 -9.17 10.45
CA ILE A 121 1.27 -8.09 10.00
C ILE A 121 0.57 -8.58 8.73
N LEU A 122 -0.76 -8.40 8.68
CA LEU A 122 -1.51 -8.44 7.43
C LEU A 122 -1.78 -6.99 7.03
N LEU A 123 -1.20 -6.56 5.92
CA LEU A 123 -1.31 -5.21 5.39
C LEU A 123 -2.27 -5.20 4.20
N LEU A 124 -3.45 -4.62 4.40
CA LEU A 124 -4.39 -4.35 3.33
C LEU A 124 -3.97 -3.09 2.56
N VAL A 125 -3.89 -3.17 1.23
CA VAL A 125 -3.60 -2.04 0.36
C VAL A 125 -4.76 -1.81 -0.59
N ALA A 126 -5.50 -0.72 -0.44
CA ALA A 126 -6.68 -0.45 -1.27
C ALA A 126 -6.84 1.04 -1.59
N ASP A 127 -7.92 1.42 -2.25
CA ASP A 127 -8.35 2.82 -2.29
C ASP A 127 -8.55 3.36 -0.86
N ALA A 128 -8.39 4.67 -0.66
CA ALA A 128 -8.48 5.30 0.67
C ALA A 128 -9.80 5.03 1.39
N GLU A 129 -10.95 5.14 0.71
CA GLU A 129 -12.25 4.88 1.35
C GLU A 129 -12.48 3.39 1.55
N GLU A 130 -12.11 2.57 0.57
CA GLU A 130 -12.25 1.11 0.63
C GLU A 130 -11.38 0.48 1.72
N SER A 131 -10.11 0.87 1.80
CA SER A 131 -9.17 0.40 2.83
C SER A 131 -9.70 0.69 4.23
N LYS A 132 -10.19 1.91 4.45
CA LYS A 132 -10.78 2.33 5.74
C LYS A 132 -12.04 1.53 6.07
N GLN A 133 -12.93 1.32 5.10
CA GLN A 133 -14.16 0.55 5.30
C GLN A 133 -13.84 -0.91 5.66
N ILE A 134 -13.08 -1.60 4.81
CA ILE A 134 -12.71 -3.01 5.00
C ILE A 134 -11.97 -3.17 6.34
N TYR A 135 -11.04 -2.27 6.65
CA TYR A 135 -10.34 -2.29 7.92
C TYR A 135 -11.29 -2.15 9.12
N ALA A 136 -12.22 -1.19 9.08
CA ALA A 136 -13.16 -0.96 10.16
C ALA A 136 -14.07 -2.17 10.42
N GLU A 137 -14.48 -2.87 9.36
CA GLU A 137 -15.32 -4.08 9.43
C GLU A 137 -14.57 -5.31 9.96
N ASN A 138 -13.24 -5.35 9.80
CA ASN A 138 -12.45 -6.54 10.11
C ASN A 138 -11.57 -6.43 11.36
N CYS A 139 -11.09 -5.24 11.72
CA CYS A 139 -10.04 -5.05 12.74
C CYS A 139 -10.36 -5.56 14.14
N THR A 140 -11.64 -5.82 14.46
CA THR A 140 -12.07 -6.36 15.76
C THR A 140 -12.30 -7.88 15.76
N LYS A 141 -12.13 -8.55 14.62
CA LYS A 141 -12.36 -10.00 14.52
C LYS A 141 -11.29 -10.78 15.31
N PRO A 142 -11.64 -11.94 15.92
CA PRO A 142 -10.75 -12.63 16.87
C PRO A 142 -9.37 -13.03 16.32
N VAL A 143 -9.27 -13.38 15.03
CA VAL A 143 -7.99 -13.75 14.41
C VAL A 143 -6.95 -12.62 14.51
N PHE A 144 -7.40 -11.36 14.46
CA PHE A 144 -6.51 -10.19 14.51
C PHE A 144 -6.01 -9.85 15.91
N GLN A 145 -6.30 -10.68 16.91
CA GLN A 145 -5.58 -10.66 18.19
C GLN A 145 -4.18 -11.28 18.09
N ASN A 146 -3.96 -12.15 17.10
CA ASN A 146 -2.68 -12.85 16.90
C ASN A 146 -1.96 -12.46 15.60
N VAL A 147 -2.62 -11.68 14.75
CA VAL A 147 -2.13 -11.17 13.48
C VAL A 147 -2.49 -9.69 13.44
N HIS A 148 -1.50 -8.81 13.41
CA HIS A 148 -1.76 -7.38 13.43
C HIS A 148 -2.33 -6.94 12.08
N LEU A 149 -3.60 -6.54 12.05
CA LEU A 149 -4.19 -5.97 10.84
C LEU A 149 -3.80 -4.50 10.72
N ALA A 150 -3.39 -4.11 9.54
CA ALA A 150 -3.14 -2.72 9.19
C ALA A 150 -3.62 -2.44 7.77
N TYR A 151 -3.79 -1.17 7.42
CA TYR A 151 -4.06 -0.78 6.05
C TYR A 151 -3.14 0.35 5.59
N LEU A 152 -3.05 0.49 4.27
CA LEU A 152 -2.33 1.55 3.60
C LEU A 152 -3.08 1.87 2.31
N SER A 153 -3.37 3.15 2.02
CA SER A 153 -4.08 3.48 0.79
C SER A 153 -3.13 3.69 -0.40
N TRP A 154 -3.61 3.47 -1.63
CA TRP A 154 -2.85 3.83 -2.83
C TRP A 154 -2.56 5.33 -2.92
N GLN A 155 -3.46 6.16 -2.40
CA GLN A 155 -3.28 7.60 -2.26
C GLN A 155 -2.12 7.93 -1.31
N ASP A 156 -2.09 7.29 -0.16
CA ASP A 156 -1.02 7.47 0.83
C ASP A 156 0.33 6.95 0.31
N ILE A 157 0.31 5.85 -0.46
CA ILE A 157 1.50 5.36 -1.17
C ILE A 157 2.01 6.43 -2.13
N LEU A 158 1.14 7.04 -2.94
CA LEU A 158 1.51 8.08 -3.89
C LEU A 158 2.12 9.30 -3.18
N LEU A 159 1.53 9.74 -2.07
CA LEU A 159 2.09 10.80 -1.21
C LEU A 159 3.45 10.38 -0.63
N GLY A 160 3.57 9.11 -0.21
CA GLY A 160 4.80 8.57 0.34
C GLY A 160 5.95 8.55 -0.66
N LEU A 161 5.67 8.22 -1.94
CA LEU A 161 6.66 8.23 -3.02
C LEU A 161 7.32 9.62 -3.18
N ASP A 162 6.58 10.70 -2.96
CA ASP A 162 7.09 12.08 -3.06
C ASP A 162 8.07 12.46 -1.96
N GLN A 163 8.01 11.76 -0.83
CA GLN A 163 8.79 12.09 0.37
C GLN A 163 9.92 11.09 0.63
N LEU A 164 10.11 10.12 -0.28
CA LEU A 164 11.17 9.13 -0.13
C LEU A 164 12.57 9.76 -0.16
N PRO A 165 13.50 9.32 0.71
CA PRO A 165 14.88 9.80 0.74
C PRO A 165 15.73 9.16 -0.38
N VAL A 166 15.35 9.38 -1.65
CA VAL A 166 16.00 8.78 -2.82
C VAL A 166 17.14 9.64 -3.35
N VAL A 167 18.34 9.05 -3.38
CA VAL A 167 19.57 9.76 -3.76
C VAL A 167 20.13 9.36 -5.13
N THR A 168 19.73 8.21 -5.68
CA THR A 168 20.31 7.69 -6.92
C THR A 168 19.50 8.09 -8.16
N PRO A 169 20.13 8.31 -9.32
CA PRO A 169 19.41 8.57 -10.57
C PRO A 169 18.41 7.48 -10.93
N TYR A 170 18.82 6.21 -10.79
CA TYR A 170 17.93 5.06 -11.05
C TYR A 170 16.72 5.04 -10.12
N GLY A 171 16.93 5.30 -8.82
CA GLY A 171 15.84 5.39 -7.86
C GLY A 171 14.88 6.52 -8.26
N LYS A 172 15.39 7.69 -8.65
CA LYS A 172 14.54 8.81 -9.10
C LYS A 172 13.69 8.45 -10.32
N THR A 173 14.26 7.73 -11.30
CA THR A 173 13.50 7.22 -12.44
C THR A 173 12.41 6.26 -12.00
N MET A 174 12.73 5.26 -11.17
CA MET A 174 11.76 4.30 -10.65
C MET A 174 10.62 4.98 -9.89
N ILE A 175 10.92 5.95 -9.03
CA ILE A 175 9.89 6.72 -8.32
C ILE A 175 9.03 7.51 -9.32
N GLY A 176 9.64 8.14 -10.33
CA GLY A 176 8.91 8.84 -11.38
C GLY A 176 7.92 7.92 -12.12
N ASP A 177 8.38 6.74 -12.52
CA ASP A 177 7.55 5.75 -13.22
C ASP A 177 6.40 5.25 -12.32
N LEU A 178 6.67 5.00 -11.04
CA LEU A 178 5.65 4.58 -10.06
C LEU A 178 4.61 5.66 -9.79
N LYS A 179 5.04 6.92 -9.66
CA LYS A 179 4.13 8.06 -9.51
C LYS A 179 3.24 8.21 -10.73
N GLN A 180 3.81 8.11 -11.93
CA GLN A 180 3.05 8.16 -13.18
C GLN A 180 2.03 7.02 -13.22
N LEU A 181 2.43 5.79 -12.92
CA LEU A 181 1.55 4.62 -12.85
C LEU A 181 0.34 4.87 -11.93
N LEU A 182 0.59 5.30 -10.68
CA LEU A 182 -0.50 5.51 -9.71
C LEU A 182 -1.40 6.70 -10.08
N THR A 183 -0.81 7.75 -10.67
CA THR A 183 -1.56 8.90 -11.18
C THR A 183 -2.48 8.49 -12.33
N GLU A 184 -1.99 7.71 -13.30
CA GLU A 184 -2.78 7.20 -14.42
C GLU A 184 -3.88 6.24 -13.97
N LYS A 185 -3.67 5.51 -12.88
CA LYS A 185 -4.67 4.63 -12.25
C LYS A 185 -5.76 5.41 -11.48
N GLY A 186 -5.56 6.71 -11.25
CA GLY A 186 -6.55 7.60 -10.63
C GLY A 186 -6.40 7.78 -9.12
N PHE A 187 -5.24 7.46 -8.53
CA PHE A 187 -5.01 7.55 -7.08
C PHE A 187 -4.52 8.93 -6.60
N VAL A 188 -4.73 9.97 -7.40
CA VAL A 188 -4.43 11.34 -6.96
C VAL A 188 -5.45 11.73 -5.89
N ALA A 189 -4.98 11.96 -4.67
CA ALA A 189 -5.83 12.49 -3.60
C ALA A 189 -6.27 13.92 -3.92
N PHE A 190 -7.48 14.29 -3.50
CA PHE A 190 -7.91 15.68 -3.55
C PHE A 190 -7.09 16.51 -2.56
N ASP A 191 -6.33 17.49 -3.06
CA ASP A 191 -5.46 18.37 -2.27
C ASP A 191 -6.11 19.74 -1.95
N GLY A 192 -7.41 19.88 -2.23
CA GLY A 192 -8.15 21.12 -2.07
C GLY A 192 -8.37 21.84 -3.39
N PHE A 193 -9.01 23.01 -3.31
CA PHE A 193 -9.03 23.93 -4.44
C PHE A 193 -7.76 24.76 -4.41
N THR A 194 -6.97 24.69 -5.48
CA THR A 194 -5.99 25.73 -5.77
C THR A 194 -6.76 26.97 -6.21
N TRP A 195 -7.05 27.85 -5.25
CA TRP A 195 -7.50 29.20 -5.57
C TRP A 195 -6.32 29.91 -6.24
N SER A 196 -6.24 29.85 -7.57
CA SER A 196 -5.58 30.94 -8.28
C SER A 196 -6.30 32.20 -7.83
N LYS A 197 -5.55 33.24 -7.42
CA LYS A 197 -6.13 34.55 -7.19
C LYS A 197 -6.87 34.95 -8.47
N THR A 198 -8.16 34.66 -8.51
CA THR A 198 -9.05 35.38 -9.39
C THR A 198 -9.05 36.75 -8.74
N GLU A 199 -8.42 37.72 -9.40
CA GLU A 199 -8.66 39.12 -9.08
C GLU A 199 -10.16 39.31 -9.23
N VAL A 200 -10.88 39.23 -8.11
CA VAL A 200 -12.28 39.60 -8.06
C VAL A 200 -12.26 41.10 -8.30
N GLU A 201 -12.70 41.53 -9.48
CA GLU A 201 -12.96 42.94 -9.74
C GLU A 201 -13.97 43.43 -8.69
N GLU A 202 -13.50 44.21 -7.72
CA GLU A 202 -14.32 44.79 -6.64
C GLU A 202 -15.47 45.66 -7.18
N THR A 203 -15.51 45.93 -8.49
CA THR A 203 -16.58 46.66 -9.16
C THR A 203 -17.83 45.82 -9.47
N LEU A 204 -17.82 44.51 -9.21
CA LEU A 204 -18.95 43.61 -9.47
C LEU A 204 -19.77 43.23 -8.22
N TYR A 205 -19.53 43.87 -7.07
CA TYR A 205 -20.37 43.63 -5.88
C TYR A 205 -21.80 44.17 -6.09
N TYR A 206 -22.78 43.28 -5.92
CA TYR A 206 -24.16 43.69 -5.69
C TYR A 206 -24.28 44.19 -4.25
N ASP A 207 -24.58 45.47 -4.11
CA ASP A 207 -24.93 46.09 -2.83
C ASP A 207 -26.36 45.71 -2.47
N PHE A 208 -26.53 44.90 -1.43
CA PHE A 208 -27.84 44.66 -0.83
C PHE A 208 -28.09 45.76 0.19
N GLY A 209 -28.61 46.88 -0.30
CA GLY A 209 -29.11 47.98 0.53
C GLY A 209 -30.17 47.56 1.53
#